data_AF-A0A1M5NGR8-F1
#
_entry.id   AF-A0A1M5NGR8-F1
#
_cell.length_a   1.000
_cell.length_b   1.000
_cell.length_c   1.000
_cell.angle_alpha   90.00
_cell.angle_beta   90.00
_cell.angle_gamma   90.00
#
_symmetry.space_group_name_H-M   'P 1'
#
loop_
_entity.id
_entity.type
_entity.pdbx_description
1 polymer ?
#
loop_
_entity_poly.entity_id
_entity_poly.type
_entity_poly.pdbx_seq_one_letter_code
_entity_poly.pdbx_strand_id
1 'polypeptide(L)'
;MMKKIGNLRGLLDSWKEVSQTCDDLAELYEMSKDEECADLTKTIENDVADLRARVEKMEFKKMLNGPDDACSCLMSIHPGAGGTESQDWALMLFRMYTHFFERENMEFKVVDFQEAEDAGLKSATIEVTCENAYGLLRSEIGVHRLVRISPFDANARRHTSFTAVYLYPEHEDVEFDLDMADVRVDTYRSSGAGGQYINKTDSAVRMTHLPTGIMASCQTERSQIQNRETCYKMLKTMVAEHYRLEEEAKRDARMAEKKKVEWGSQIRSYVLQPYQMVKDLRTGVETSDTAGVLDGKIRPFIDAYLLSTSEENK
;
A
#
# COMPACT_ATOMS: atom_id res chain seq x y z
N MET A 1 -9.87 16.83 21.41
CA MET A 1 -8.76 17.69 21.89
C MET A 1 -7.93 17.01 22.99
N MET A 2 -8.53 16.51 24.09
CA MET A 2 -7.77 15.82 25.16
C MET A 2 -7.02 14.55 24.71
N LYS A 3 -7.60 13.71 23.83
CA LYS A 3 -6.94 12.49 23.31
C LYS A 3 -5.67 12.81 22.49
N LYS A 4 -5.69 13.88 21.70
CA LYS A 4 -4.51 14.38 20.96
C LYS A 4 -3.42 14.89 21.91
N ILE A 5 -3.79 15.63 22.96
CA ILE A 5 -2.83 16.11 23.98
C ILE A 5 -2.21 14.93 24.75
N GLY A 6 -3.00 13.90 25.08
CA GLY A 6 -2.51 12.68 25.73
C GLY A 6 -1.49 11.93 24.87
N ASN A 7 -1.79 11.74 23.57
CA ASN A 7 -0.87 11.10 22.63
C ASN A 7 0.44 11.88 22.46
N LEU A 8 0.35 13.21 22.35
CA LEU A 8 1.53 14.08 22.24
C LEU A 8 2.40 14.04 23.50
N ARG A 9 1.79 14.01 24.69
CA ARG A 9 2.53 13.85 25.97
C ARG A 9 3.22 12.49 26.04
N GLY A 10 2.51 11.41 25.70
CA GLY A 10 3.12 10.08 25.67
C GLY A 10 4.32 10.00 24.72
N LEU A 11 4.23 10.62 23.54
CA LEU A 11 5.36 10.69 22.60
C LEU A 11 6.54 11.49 23.17
N LEU A 12 6.25 12.61 23.85
CA LEU A 12 7.26 13.47 24.46
C LEU A 12 7.98 12.77 25.63
N ASP A 13 7.25 12.01 26.44
CA ASP A 13 7.81 11.28 27.57
C ASP A 13 8.67 10.11 27.07
N SER A 14 8.20 9.36 26.05
CA SER A 14 9.03 8.32 25.40
C SER A 14 10.30 8.88 24.76
N TRP A 15 10.25 10.07 24.16
CA TRP A 15 11.43 10.74 23.63
C TRP A 15 12.45 11.09 24.72
N LYS A 16 11.98 11.61 25.86
CA LYS A 16 12.85 11.93 27.01
C LYS A 16 13.52 10.68 27.57
N GLU A 17 12.78 9.58 27.71
CA GLU A 17 13.34 8.30 28.19
C GLU A 17 14.45 7.78 27.27
N VAL A 18 14.24 7.83 25.96
CA VAL A 18 15.27 7.42 24.98
C VAL A 18 16.46 8.38 24.97
N SER A 19 16.24 9.69 25.07
CA SER A 19 17.33 10.67 25.19
C SER A 19 18.18 10.39 26.42
N GLN A 20 17.54 10.19 27.59
CA GLN A 20 18.24 9.88 28.83
C GLN A 20 19.03 8.56 28.72
N THR A 21 18.41 7.52 28.15
CA THR A 21 19.08 6.22 27.95
C THR A 21 20.29 6.36 27.03
N CYS A 22 20.22 7.23 26.02
CA CYS A 22 21.34 7.51 25.12
C CYS A 22 22.50 8.21 25.85
N ASP A 23 22.19 9.19 26.70
CA ASP A 23 23.17 9.91 27.51
C ASP A 23 23.83 8.96 28.53
N ASP A 24 23.04 8.14 29.23
CA ASP A 24 23.53 7.14 30.18
C ASP A 24 24.45 6.10 29.50
N LEU A 25 24.11 5.65 28.28
CA LEU A 25 24.94 4.73 27.50
C LEU A 25 26.23 5.38 26.98
N ALA A 26 26.21 6.68 26.67
CA ALA A 26 27.40 7.40 26.29
C ALA A 26 28.39 7.51 27.46
N GLU A 27 27.89 7.81 28.68
CA GLU A 27 28.70 7.84 29.89
C GLU A 27 29.27 6.44 30.23
N LEU A 28 28.44 5.40 30.18
CA LEU A 28 28.86 4.00 30.36
C LEU A 28 29.95 3.59 29.36
N TYR A 29 29.83 4.00 28.10
CA TYR A 29 30.84 3.74 27.08
C TYR A 29 32.16 4.48 27.35
N GLU A 30 32.10 5.74 27.82
CA GLU A 30 33.30 6.47 28.23
C GLU A 30 34.01 5.79 29.42
N MET A 31 33.26 5.36 30.43
CA MET A 31 33.80 4.60 31.57
C MET A 31 34.42 3.26 31.13
N SER A 32 33.82 2.58 30.15
CA SER A 32 34.32 1.29 29.62
C SER A 32 35.65 1.40 28.85
N LYS A 33 36.06 2.60 28.43
CA LYS A 33 37.35 2.79 27.77
C LYS A 33 38.51 2.81 28.75
N ASP A 34 38.26 3.20 29.99
CA ASP A 34 39.27 3.27 31.06
C ASP A 34 39.46 1.91 31.75
N GLU A 35 38.47 1.03 31.68
CA GLU A 35 38.52 -0.35 32.19
C GLU A 35 38.36 -1.34 31.01
N GLU A 36 39.43 -2.04 30.60
CA GLU A 36 39.37 -3.10 29.57
C GLU A 36 38.53 -4.31 30.04
N CYS A 37 37.21 -4.15 30.10
CA CYS A 37 36.27 -5.13 30.62
C CYS A 37 35.37 -5.63 29.49
N ALA A 38 35.75 -6.75 28.88
CA ALA A 38 35.04 -7.33 27.72
C ALA A 38 33.56 -7.67 27.99
N ASP A 39 33.17 -7.89 29.25
CA ASP A 39 31.78 -8.13 29.63
C ASP A 39 30.93 -6.84 29.64
N LEU A 40 31.54 -5.69 29.92
CA LEU A 40 30.85 -4.39 29.90
C LEU A 40 30.55 -3.97 28.45
N THR A 41 31.48 -4.22 27.52
CA THR A 41 31.29 -3.92 26.09
C THR A 41 30.12 -4.69 25.48
N LYS A 42 29.96 -5.98 25.79
CA LYS A 42 28.81 -6.77 25.31
C LYS A 42 27.47 -6.29 25.86
N THR A 43 27.47 -5.81 27.11
CA THR A 43 26.25 -5.25 27.72
C THR A 43 25.83 -3.97 27.01
N ILE A 44 26.80 -3.08 26.74
CA ILE A 44 26.58 -1.84 25.97
C ILE A 44 26.08 -2.15 24.55
N GLU A 45 26.66 -3.15 23.86
CA GLU A 45 26.20 -3.55 22.53
C GLU A 45 24.72 -3.98 22.52
N ASN A 46 24.29 -4.74 23.52
CA ASN A 46 22.88 -5.15 23.67
C ASN A 46 21.98 -3.95 23.96
N ASP A 47 22.39 -3.08 24.89
CA ASP A 47 21.59 -1.91 25.27
C ASP A 47 21.46 -0.90 24.12
N VAL A 48 22.51 -0.76 23.29
CA VAL A 48 22.47 0.04 22.06
C VAL A 48 21.53 -0.58 21.02
N ALA A 49 21.52 -1.91 20.88
CA ALA A 49 20.58 -2.60 20.00
C ALA A 49 19.12 -2.40 20.45
N ASP A 50 18.87 -2.46 21.75
CA ASP A 50 17.55 -2.19 22.35
C ASP A 50 17.13 -0.73 22.17
N LEU A 51 18.05 0.22 22.39
CA LEU A 51 17.81 1.65 22.19
C LEU A 51 17.44 1.92 20.72
N ARG A 52 18.17 1.32 19.79
CA ARG A 52 17.88 1.41 18.35
C ARG A 52 16.47 0.92 18.03
N ALA A 53 16.07 -0.24 18.54
CA ALA A 53 14.72 -0.78 18.33
C ALA A 53 13.63 0.14 18.89
N ARG A 54 13.88 0.81 20.02
CA ARG A 54 12.95 1.80 20.61
C ARG A 54 12.83 3.07 19.76
N VAL A 55 13.96 3.56 19.22
CA VAL A 55 13.98 4.72 18.31
C VAL A 55 13.21 4.40 17.04
N GLU A 56 13.50 3.27 16.38
CA GLU A 56 12.83 2.84 15.15
C GLU A 56 11.30 2.74 15.36
N LYS A 57 10.86 2.23 16.51
CA LYS A 57 9.43 2.18 16.87
C LYS A 57 8.80 3.56 17.05
N MET A 58 9.52 4.53 17.60
CA MET A 58 9.03 5.90 17.74
C MET A 58 8.99 6.63 16.40
N GLU A 59 10.00 6.43 15.55
CA GLU A 59 10.00 6.96 14.18
C GLU A 59 8.81 6.43 13.39
N PHE A 60 8.53 5.13 13.48
CA PHE A 60 7.35 4.52 12.86
C PHE A 60 6.02 5.13 13.35
N LYS A 61 5.88 5.37 14.65
CA LYS A 61 4.68 6.06 15.19
C LYS A 61 4.56 7.50 14.70
N LYS A 62 5.67 8.19 14.49
CA LYS A 62 5.67 9.56 13.97
C LYS A 62 5.31 9.60 12.49
N MET A 63 5.73 8.59 11.73
CA MET A 63 5.40 8.42 10.31
C MET A 63 3.89 8.26 10.07
N LEU A 64 3.18 7.64 11.02
CA LEU A 64 1.75 7.30 10.93
C LEU A 64 0.86 8.30 11.68
N ASN A 65 0.80 9.55 11.21
CA ASN A 65 0.06 10.64 11.87
C ASN A 65 -1.20 11.12 11.12
N GLY A 66 -1.52 10.49 10.00
CA GLY A 66 -2.70 10.75 9.18
C GLY A 66 -4.00 10.32 9.87
N PRO A 67 -5.14 10.92 9.50
CA PRO A 67 -6.44 10.59 10.08
C PRO A 67 -6.84 9.13 9.83
N ASP A 68 -6.43 8.58 8.69
CA ASP A 68 -6.84 7.25 8.22
C ASP A 68 -5.70 6.23 8.37
N ASP A 69 -4.54 6.62 8.89
CA ASP A 69 -3.35 5.77 8.89
C ASP A 69 -3.59 4.47 9.64
N ALA A 70 -4.42 4.50 10.70
CA ALA A 70 -4.78 3.35 11.53
C ALA A 70 -5.79 2.38 10.87
N CYS A 71 -6.44 2.80 9.78
CA CYS A 71 -7.50 2.02 9.14
C CYS A 71 -6.94 0.79 8.41
N SER A 72 -7.79 -0.23 8.33
CA SER A 72 -7.65 -1.27 7.30
C SER A 72 -7.85 -0.64 5.92
N CYS A 73 -7.41 -1.33 4.87
CA CYS A 73 -7.50 -0.74 3.54
C CYS A 73 -7.79 -1.77 2.45
N LEU A 74 -8.32 -1.26 1.35
CA LEU A 74 -8.61 -2.00 0.15
C LEU A 74 -7.61 -1.57 -0.93
N MET A 75 -6.75 -2.49 -1.35
CA MET A 75 -5.77 -2.28 -2.42
C MET A 75 -6.36 -2.77 -3.75
N SER A 76 -6.41 -1.91 -4.75
CA SER A 76 -6.84 -2.26 -6.11
C SER A 76 -5.71 -2.07 -7.12
N ILE A 77 -5.50 -3.07 -7.96
CA ILE A 77 -4.42 -3.10 -8.96
C ILE A 77 -5.05 -3.17 -10.35
N HIS A 78 -4.73 -2.18 -11.20
CA HIS A 78 -5.25 -2.08 -12.56
C HIS A 78 -4.12 -1.95 -13.58
N PRO A 79 -4.04 -2.86 -14.58
CA PRO A 79 -3.10 -2.71 -15.68
C PRO A 79 -3.43 -1.45 -16.47
N GLY A 80 -2.40 -0.71 -16.87
CA GLY A 80 -2.52 0.44 -17.75
C GLY A 80 -2.61 0.04 -19.22
N ALA A 81 -2.42 1.03 -20.10
CA ALA A 81 -2.33 0.80 -21.54
C ALA A 81 -1.04 0.02 -21.87
N GLY A 82 -1.20 -1.14 -22.51
CA GLY A 82 -0.06 -1.99 -22.92
C GLY A 82 -0.40 -3.47 -23.16
N GLY A 83 -1.69 -3.84 -23.16
CA GLY A 83 -2.15 -5.19 -23.50
C GLY A 83 -1.60 -6.25 -22.54
N THR A 84 -1.26 -7.42 -23.09
CA THR A 84 -0.75 -8.59 -22.34
C THR A 84 0.48 -8.27 -21.49
N GLU A 85 1.36 -7.36 -21.92
CA GLU A 85 2.55 -6.99 -21.15
C GLU A 85 2.20 -6.19 -19.88
N SER A 86 1.21 -5.30 -19.94
CA SER A 86 0.75 -4.57 -18.76
C SER A 86 -0.09 -5.45 -17.84
N GLN A 87 -0.82 -6.41 -18.40
CA GLN A 87 -1.55 -7.42 -17.63
C GLN A 87 -0.59 -8.33 -16.86
N ASP A 88 0.49 -8.80 -17.48
CA ASP A 88 1.52 -9.59 -16.80
C ASP A 88 2.23 -8.76 -15.72
N TRP A 89 2.51 -7.48 -16.01
CA TRP A 89 3.06 -6.58 -15.00
C TRP A 89 2.14 -6.40 -13.79
N ALA A 90 0.84 -6.24 -14.00
CA ALA A 90 -0.13 -6.18 -12.92
C ALA A 90 -0.14 -7.47 -12.07
N LEU A 91 0.01 -8.65 -12.70
CA LEU A 91 0.14 -9.92 -11.98
C LEU A 91 1.43 -10.00 -11.17
N MET A 92 2.56 -9.49 -11.69
CA MET A 92 3.82 -9.42 -10.95
C MET A 92 3.71 -8.52 -9.72
N LEU A 93 3.06 -7.36 -9.84
CA LEU A 93 2.81 -6.47 -8.69
C LEU A 93 1.89 -7.11 -7.66
N PHE A 94 0.81 -7.77 -8.11
CA PHE A 94 -0.06 -8.53 -7.22
C PHE A 94 0.75 -9.53 -6.37
N ARG A 95 1.62 -10.33 -7.02
CA ARG A 95 2.51 -11.28 -6.32
C ARG A 95 3.49 -10.60 -5.36
N MET A 96 4.07 -9.48 -5.78
CA MET A 96 4.97 -8.69 -4.96
C MET A 96 4.30 -8.24 -3.66
N TYR A 97 3.07 -7.72 -3.75
CA TYR A 97 2.32 -7.28 -2.58
C TYR A 97 1.88 -8.44 -1.70
N THR A 98 1.40 -9.56 -2.27
CA THR A 98 1.06 -10.73 -1.44
C THR A 98 2.26 -11.27 -0.68
N HIS A 99 3.45 -11.34 -1.30
CA HIS A 99 4.67 -11.74 -0.60
C HIS A 99 5.13 -10.73 0.44
N PHE A 100 4.92 -9.44 0.19
CA PHE A 100 5.16 -8.41 1.19
C PHE A 100 4.24 -8.60 2.42
N PHE A 101 2.94 -8.80 2.20
CA PHE A 101 1.99 -9.03 3.29
C PHE A 101 2.33 -10.29 4.11
N GLU A 102 2.69 -11.39 3.45
CA GLU A 102 3.16 -12.61 4.11
C GLU A 102 4.43 -12.37 4.94
N ARG A 103 5.40 -11.61 4.42
CA ARG A 103 6.65 -11.32 5.13
C ARG A 103 6.44 -10.43 6.36
N GLU A 104 5.56 -9.45 6.25
CA GLU A 104 5.25 -8.52 7.35
C GLU A 104 4.18 -9.07 8.31
N ASN A 105 3.71 -10.32 8.10
CA ASN A 105 2.61 -10.94 8.85
C ASN A 105 1.32 -10.09 8.86
N MET A 106 1.02 -9.43 7.74
CA MET A 106 -0.21 -8.68 7.54
C MET A 106 -1.33 -9.65 7.11
N GLU A 107 -2.48 -9.58 7.77
CA GLU A 107 -3.65 -10.36 7.35
C GLU A 107 -4.28 -9.72 6.11
N PHE A 108 -4.48 -10.52 5.06
CA PHE A 108 -5.09 -10.07 3.82
C PHE A 108 -6.01 -11.11 3.19
N LYS A 109 -7.01 -10.64 2.46
CA LYS A 109 -7.98 -11.45 1.71
C LYS A 109 -8.07 -10.95 0.28
N VAL A 110 -8.02 -11.86 -0.69
CA VAL A 110 -8.25 -11.53 -2.10
C VAL A 110 -9.76 -11.51 -2.35
N VAL A 111 -10.31 -10.32 -2.63
CA VAL A 111 -11.76 -10.10 -2.78
C VAL A 111 -12.20 -10.20 -4.24
N ASP A 112 -11.33 -9.77 -5.15
CA ASP A 112 -11.53 -9.92 -6.59
C ASP A 112 -10.22 -10.28 -7.28
N PHE A 113 -10.30 -11.14 -8.29
CA PHE A 113 -9.17 -11.57 -9.08
C PHE A 113 -9.64 -11.95 -10.48
N GLN A 114 -9.37 -11.08 -11.45
CA GLN A 114 -9.79 -11.27 -12.84
C GLN A 114 -8.56 -11.55 -13.71
N GLU A 115 -8.41 -12.80 -14.12
CA GLU A 115 -7.37 -13.22 -15.04
C GLU A 115 -7.58 -12.61 -16.44
N ALA A 116 -6.47 -12.29 -17.11
CA ALA A 116 -6.50 -11.93 -18.53
C ALA A 116 -6.69 -13.18 -19.42
N GLU A 117 -7.11 -12.96 -20.67
CA GLU A 117 -7.38 -14.05 -21.62
C GLU A 117 -6.10 -14.77 -22.06
N ASP A 118 -5.01 -14.02 -22.25
CA ASP A 118 -3.72 -14.58 -22.68
C ASP A 118 -2.79 -14.84 -21.49
N ALA A 119 -2.36 -13.76 -20.82
CA ALA A 119 -1.46 -13.82 -19.68
C ALA A 119 -1.64 -12.60 -18.77
N GLY A 120 -1.48 -12.81 -17.48
CA GLY A 120 -1.54 -11.75 -16.48
C GLY A 120 -2.94 -11.49 -15.92
N LEU A 121 -3.16 -10.26 -15.48
CA LEU A 121 -4.29 -9.84 -14.67
C LEU A 121 -5.02 -8.66 -15.32
N LYS A 122 -6.36 -8.71 -15.41
CA LYS A 122 -7.23 -7.58 -15.81
C LYS A 122 -7.52 -6.65 -14.64
N SER A 123 -7.74 -7.19 -13.44
CA SER A 123 -7.86 -6.43 -12.19
C SER A 123 -7.73 -7.38 -11.00
N ALA A 124 -7.20 -6.88 -9.88
CA ALA A 124 -7.29 -7.57 -8.59
C ALA A 124 -7.56 -6.56 -7.48
N THR A 125 -8.28 -7.05 -6.48
CA THR A 125 -8.58 -6.27 -5.28
C THR A 125 -8.30 -7.11 -4.05
N ILE A 126 -7.49 -6.55 -3.16
CA ILE A 126 -7.03 -7.19 -1.92
C ILE A 126 -7.50 -6.33 -0.74
N GLU A 127 -8.19 -6.95 0.19
CA GLU A 127 -8.54 -6.38 1.49
C GLU A 127 -7.39 -6.69 2.46
N VAL A 128 -6.82 -5.67 3.09
CA VAL A 128 -5.71 -5.79 4.05
C VAL A 128 -6.22 -5.36 5.41
N THR A 129 -6.37 -6.32 6.32
CA THR A 129 -6.92 -6.15 7.66
C THR A 129 -5.79 -6.18 8.68
N CYS A 130 -5.16 -5.04 8.94
CA CYS A 130 -4.16 -4.96 10.00
C CYS A 130 -4.11 -3.56 10.62
N GLU A 131 -3.52 -3.48 11.82
CA GLU A 131 -3.27 -2.18 12.43
C GLU A 131 -2.33 -1.37 11.55
N ASN A 132 -2.73 -0.13 11.26
CA ASN A 132 -1.98 0.80 10.42
C ASN A 132 -1.79 0.39 8.95
N ALA A 133 -2.67 -0.48 8.41
CA ALA A 133 -2.55 -0.98 7.04
C ALA A 133 -2.48 0.16 6.01
N TYR A 134 -3.44 1.10 6.09
CA TYR A 134 -3.52 2.21 5.16
C TYR A 134 -2.30 3.12 5.26
N GLY A 135 -1.91 3.51 6.48
CA GLY A 135 -0.79 4.42 6.69
C GLY A 135 0.54 3.86 6.19
N LEU A 136 0.73 2.54 6.30
CA LEU A 136 1.91 1.87 5.76
C LEU A 136 1.85 1.78 4.23
N LEU A 137 0.71 1.42 3.66
CA LEU A 137 0.58 1.14 2.23
C LEU A 137 0.35 2.38 1.38
N ARG A 138 -0.05 3.53 1.95
CA ARG A 138 -0.35 4.76 1.18
C ARG A 138 0.82 5.23 0.30
N SER A 139 2.05 4.86 0.65
CA SER A 139 3.24 5.12 -0.17
C SER A 139 3.18 4.42 -1.54
N GLU A 140 2.36 3.40 -1.69
CA GLU A 140 2.22 2.60 -2.91
C GLU A 140 1.12 3.12 -3.84
N ILE A 141 0.38 4.17 -3.46
CA ILE A 141 -0.61 4.79 -4.34
C ILE A 141 0.12 5.46 -5.51
N GLY A 142 -0.18 5.01 -6.73
CA GLY A 142 0.34 5.63 -7.94
C GLY A 142 0.63 4.65 -9.08
N VAL A 143 1.38 5.12 -10.08
CA VAL A 143 1.71 4.33 -11.27
C VAL A 143 3.10 3.71 -11.14
N HIS A 144 3.14 2.39 -11.26
CA HIS A 144 4.36 1.59 -11.26
C HIS A 144 4.76 1.26 -12.69
N ARG A 145 5.96 1.68 -13.09
CA ARG A 145 6.47 1.48 -14.44
C ARG A 145 7.44 0.31 -14.51
N LEU A 146 7.19 -0.64 -15.40
CA LEU A 146 8.10 -1.73 -15.72
C LEU A 146 8.80 -1.47 -17.05
N VAL A 147 10.09 -1.77 -17.12
CA VAL A 147 10.87 -1.78 -18.35
C VAL A 147 11.66 -3.08 -18.43
N ARG A 148 11.26 -3.94 -19.38
CA ARG A 148 11.91 -5.23 -19.61
C ARG A 148 11.87 -5.62 -21.08
N ILE A 149 12.59 -6.67 -21.45
CA ILE A 149 12.38 -7.37 -22.71
C ILE A 149 11.13 -8.23 -22.55
N SER A 150 10.10 -7.98 -23.38
CA SER A 150 8.82 -8.70 -23.24
C SER A 150 8.97 -10.16 -23.68
N PRO A 151 8.51 -11.13 -22.87
CA PRO A 151 8.45 -12.54 -23.29
C PRO A 151 7.34 -12.79 -24.33
N PHE A 152 6.43 -11.84 -24.53
CA PHE A 152 5.29 -11.95 -25.45
C PHE A 152 5.57 -11.29 -26.81
N ASP A 153 6.65 -10.52 -26.95
CA ASP A 153 7.06 -9.96 -28.25
C ASP A 153 8.02 -10.91 -28.97
N ALA A 154 7.59 -11.41 -30.13
CA ALA A 154 8.39 -12.30 -30.98
C ALA A 154 9.75 -11.70 -31.39
N ASN A 155 9.88 -10.37 -31.42
CA ASN A 155 11.13 -9.69 -31.76
C ASN A 155 12.01 -9.37 -30.55
N ALA A 156 11.65 -9.83 -29.34
CA ALA A 156 12.36 -9.57 -28.09
C ALA A 156 12.69 -8.06 -27.89
N ARG A 157 11.77 -7.18 -28.29
CA ARG A 157 11.96 -5.74 -28.11
C ARG A 157 11.79 -5.38 -26.65
N ARG A 158 12.35 -4.23 -26.30
CA ARG A 158 12.15 -3.60 -24.99
C ARG A 158 10.75 -2.98 -24.95
N HIS A 159 9.97 -3.37 -23.94
CA HIS A 159 8.66 -2.80 -23.67
C HIS A 159 8.71 -1.94 -22.41
N THR A 160 7.79 -0.97 -22.34
CA THR A 160 7.54 -0.19 -21.14
C THR A 160 6.06 -0.33 -20.80
N SER A 161 5.78 -0.83 -19.61
CA SER A 161 4.43 -1.10 -19.13
C SER A 161 4.13 -0.30 -17.88
N PHE A 162 2.85 -0.04 -17.66
CA PHE A 162 2.38 0.75 -16.53
C PHE A 162 1.23 0.00 -15.86
N THR A 163 1.24 -0.02 -14.53
CA THR A 163 0.14 -0.53 -13.72
C THR A 163 -0.14 0.48 -12.62
N ALA A 164 -1.41 0.80 -12.42
CA ALA A 164 -1.85 1.68 -11.35
C ALA A 164 -2.22 0.87 -10.11
N VAL A 165 -1.79 1.35 -8.96
CA VAL A 165 -2.17 0.82 -7.64
C VAL A 165 -2.93 1.92 -6.91
N TYR A 166 -4.11 1.55 -6.41
CA TYR A 166 -4.97 2.41 -5.60
C TYR A 166 -5.17 1.78 -4.23
N LEU A 167 -5.31 2.63 -3.23
CA LEU A 167 -5.65 2.23 -1.87
C LEU A 167 -6.81 3.07 -1.38
N TYR A 168 -7.74 2.42 -0.70
CA TYR A 168 -8.90 3.05 -0.10
C TYR A 168 -8.93 2.70 1.38
N PRO A 169 -8.94 3.69 2.30
CA PRO A 169 -9.09 3.41 3.72
C PRO A 169 -10.50 2.89 3.98
N GLU A 170 -10.62 1.81 4.74
CA GLU A 170 -11.92 1.32 5.20
C GLU A 170 -12.27 1.97 6.53
N HIS A 171 -13.36 2.74 6.52
CA HIS A 171 -13.92 3.33 7.73
C HIS A 171 -15.15 2.55 8.16
N GLU A 172 -15.24 2.19 9.43
CA GLU A 172 -16.43 1.52 9.99
C GLU A 172 -17.67 2.45 9.96
N ASP A 173 -17.46 3.77 10.06
CA ASP A 173 -18.52 4.78 10.23
C ASP A 173 -18.65 5.74 9.03
N VAL A 174 -18.64 5.24 7.79
CA VAL A 174 -18.95 6.12 6.64
C VAL A 174 -20.44 6.48 6.65
N GLU A 175 -20.79 7.72 7.05
CA GLU A 175 -22.11 8.36 6.87
C GLU A 175 -22.38 8.73 5.40
N PHE A 176 -22.08 7.82 4.48
CA PHE A 176 -22.36 7.96 3.06
C PHE A 176 -23.28 6.82 2.64
N ASP A 177 -24.48 7.13 2.18
CA ASP A 177 -25.38 6.12 1.62
C ASP A 177 -25.40 6.25 0.11
N LEU A 178 -25.20 5.13 -0.59
CA LEU A 178 -25.21 5.11 -2.04
C LEU A 178 -26.65 5.09 -2.52
N ASP A 179 -27.02 6.02 -3.39
CA ASP A 179 -28.29 5.91 -4.10
C ASP A 179 -28.20 4.74 -5.10
N MET A 180 -28.96 3.68 -4.82
CA MET A 180 -29.00 2.50 -5.68
C MET A 180 -29.58 2.79 -7.07
N ALA A 181 -30.26 3.92 -7.27
CA ALA A 181 -30.69 4.35 -8.61
C ALA A 181 -29.50 4.68 -9.53
N ASP A 182 -28.38 5.13 -8.95
CA ASP A 182 -27.15 5.50 -9.66
C ASP A 182 -26.18 4.32 -9.81
N VAL A 183 -26.53 3.14 -9.30
CA VAL A 183 -25.68 1.95 -9.30
C VAL A 183 -26.18 0.92 -10.30
N ARG A 184 -25.34 0.59 -11.29
CA ARG A 184 -25.58 -0.56 -12.16
C ARG A 184 -25.03 -1.82 -11.51
N VAL A 185 -25.89 -2.80 -11.29
CA VAL A 185 -25.51 -4.12 -10.74
C VAL A 185 -25.50 -5.15 -11.85
N ASP A 186 -24.31 -5.71 -12.12
CA ASP A 186 -24.07 -6.75 -13.11
C ASP A 186 -23.71 -8.06 -12.38
N THR A 187 -24.38 -9.17 -12.70
CA THR A 187 -24.09 -10.50 -12.13
C THR A 187 -23.46 -11.40 -13.19
N TYR A 188 -22.38 -12.09 -12.85
CA TYR A 188 -21.63 -12.91 -13.79
C TYR A 188 -21.08 -14.18 -13.11
N ARG A 189 -20.46 -15.05 -13.92
CA ARG A 189 -19.82 -16.27 -13.42
C ARG A 189 -18.46 -15.95 -12.82
N SER A 190 -18.22 -16.44 -11.60
CA SER A 190 -16.90 -16.33 -10.96
C SER A 190 -15.82 -16.96 -11.85
N SER A 191 -14.69 -16.28 -12.03
CA SER A 191 -13.54 -16.82 -12.76
C SER A 191 -12.59 -17.52 -11.78
N GLY A 192 -12.30 -18.81 -11.99
CA GLY A 192 -11.29 -19.52 -11.18
C GLY A 192 -11.30 -21.04 -11.34
N ALA A 193 -10.18 -21.67 -10.96
CA ALA A 193 -10.01 -23.13 -10.98
C ALA A 193 -10.82 -23.80 -9.85
N GLY A 194 -12.11 -24.00 -10.06
CA GLY A 194 -12.95 -24.71 -9.10
C GLY A 194 -14.05 -25.56 -9.72
N GLY A 195 -14.56 -26.50 -8.91
CA GLY A 195 -15.43 -27.59 -9.34
C GLY A 195 -16.76 -27.18 -10.00
N GLN A 196 -17.60 -28.17 -10.31
CA GLN A 196 -18.84 -28.00 -11.10
C GLN A 196 -19.78 -26.87 -10.65
N TYR A 197 -19.72 -26.42 -9.39
CA TYR A 197 -20.54 -25.34 -8.84
C TYR A 197 -20.14 -23.94 -9.32
N ILE A 198 -18.83 -23.68 -9.47
CA ILE A 198 -18.29 -22.38 -9.92
C ILE A 198 -18.61 -22.12 -11.40
N ASN A 199 -18.68 -23.19 -12.20
CA ASN A 199 -18.97 -23.09 -13.64
C ASN A 199 -20.47 -22.99 -13.98
N LYS A 200 -21.38 -23.20 -13.00
CA LYS A 200 -22.83 -23.28 -13.25
C LYS A 200 -23.66 -22.15 -12.64
N THR A 201 -23.14 -21.45 -11.63
CA THR A 201 -23.92 -20.47 -10.87
C THR A 201 -23.33 -19.07 -11.06
N ASP A 202 -24.18 -18.09 -11.37
CA ASP A 202 -23.79 -16.69 -11.53
C ASP A 202 -23.69 -16.02 -10.15
N SER A 203 -22.67 -16.41 -9.38
CA SER A 203 -22.45 -15.93 -8.00
C SER A 203 -21.66 -14.63 -7.90
N ALA A 204 -20.88 -14.25 -8.92
CA ALA A 204 -20.07 -13.03 -8.88
C ALA A 204 -20.92 -11.79 -9.14
N VAL A 205 -20.61 -10.71 -8.43
CA VAL A 205 -21.34 -9.44 -8.51
C VAL A 205 -20.35 -8.32 -8.81
N ARG A 206 -20.74 -7.46 -9.75
CA ARG A 206 -20.04 -6.22 -10.09
C ARG A 206 -21.02 -5.06 -9.95
N MET A 207 -20.61 -4.01 -9.28
CA MET A 207 -21.38 -2.79 -9.14
C MET A 207 -20.59 -1.63 -9.72
N THR A 208 -21.25 -0.84 -10.57
CA THR A 208 -20.68 0.38 -11.16
C THR A 208 -21.50 1.58 -10.71
N HIS A 209 -20.87 2.55 -10.05
CA HIS A 209 -21.50 3.83 -9.77
C HIS A 209 -21.45 4.69 -11.05
N LEU A 210 -22.61 4.93 -11.66
CA LEU A 210 -22.71 5.59 -12.97
C LEU A 210 -22.18 7.04 -12.97
N PRO A 211 -22.42 7.87 -11.93
CA PRO A 211 -21.92 9.25 -11.91
C PRO A 211 -20.40 9.37 -11.87
N THR A 212 -19.71 8.48 -11.13
CA THR A 212 -18.24 8.54 -10.97
C THR A 212 -17.50 7.57 -11.89
N GLY A 213 -18.19 6.57 -12.44
CA GLY A 213 -17.58 5.48 -13.22
C GLY A 213 -16.78 4.48 -12.38
N ILE A 214 -16.78 4.60 -11.04
CA ILE A 214 -16.08 3.70 -10.14
C ILE A 214 -16.78 2.34 -10.13
N MET A 215 -15.99 1.28 -10.22
CA MET A 215 -16.47 -0.09 -10.27
C MET A 215 -15.84 -0.92 -9.16
N ALA A 216 -16.67 -1.69 -8.47
CA ALA A 216 -16.25 -2.72 -7.53
C ALA A 216 -16.76 -4.08 -8.01
N SER A 217 -16.00 -5.13 -7.73
CA SER A 217 -16.39 -6.53 -7.99
C SER A 217 -16.07 -7.39 -6.79
N CYS A 218 -16.89 -8.42 -6.56
CA CYS A 218 -16.66 -9.43 -5.54
C CYS A 218 -17.11 -10.80 -6.05
N GLN A 219 -16.26 -11.81 -5.88
CA GLN A 219 -16.53 -13.18 -6.30
C GLN A 219 -16.07 -14.25 -5.30
N THR A 220 -15.68 -13.85 -4.09
CA THR A 220 -15.04 -14.74 -3.10
C THR A 220 -16.02 -15.75 -2.51
N GLU A 221 -17.27 -15.35 -2.27
CA GLU A 221 -18.24 -16.20 -1.59
C GLU A 221 -19.06 -17.03 -2.59
N ARG A 222 -19.57 -18.18 -2.13
CA ARG A 222 -20.47 -19.02 -2.95
C ARG A 222 -21.86 -18.42 -3.11
N SER A 223 -22.24 -17.51 -2.22
CA SER A 223 -23.55 -16.87 -2.19
C SER A 223 -23.50 -15.53 -2.92
N GLN A 224 -24.37 -15.36 -3.92
CA GLN A 224 -24.55 -14.09 -4.62
C GLN A 224 -24.92 -12.95 -3.66
N ILE A 225 -25.72 -13.23 -2.62
CA ILE A 225 -26.15 -12.22 -1.65
C ILE A 225 -24.96 -11.70 -0.86
N GLN A 226 -24.08 -12.59 -0.40
CA GLN A 226 -22.88 -12.20 0.34
C GLN A 226 -21.92 -11.41 -0.56
N ASN A 227 -21.71 -11.85 -1.81
CA ASN A 227 -20.90 -11.09 -2.77
C ASN A 227 -21.50 -9.71 -3.06
N ARG A 228 -22.83 -9.59 -3.11
CA ARG A 228 -23.54 -8.31 -3.30
C ARG A 228 -23.32 -7.37 -2.11
N GLU A 229 -23.39 -7.88 -0.88
CA GLU A 229 -23.14 -7.09 0.33
C GLU A 229 -21.69 -6.59 0.41
N THR A 230 -20.72 -7.47 0.13
CA THR A 230 -19.31 -7.09 0.09
C THR A 230 -19.03 -6.08 -1.02
N CYS A 231 -19.58 -6.30 -2.22
CA CYS A 231 -19.43 -5.38 -3.35
C CYS A 231 -20.05 -4.00 -3.05
N TYR A 232 -21.19 -3.97 -2.36
CA TYR A 232 -21.80 -2.71 -1.91
C TYR A 232 -20.91 -1.96 -0.93
N LYS A 233 -20.35 -2.64 0.08
CA LYS A 233 -19.41 -2.04 1.04
C LYS A 233 -18.18 -1.47 0.34
N MET A 234 -17.57 -2.25 -0.56
CA MET A 234 -16.41 -1.81 -1.35
C MET A 234 -16.73 -0.57 -2.20
N LEU A 235 -17.85 -0.60 -2.93
CA LEU A 235 -18.25 0.53 -3.78
C LEU A 235 -18.52 1.77 -2.93
N LYS A 236 -19.19 1.61 -1.77
CA LYS A 236 -19.44 2.69 -0.82
C LYS A 236 -18.14 3.32 -0.35
N THR A 237 -17.16 2.51 0.06
CA THR A 237 -15.84 3.00 0.49
C THR A 237 -15.13 3.76 -0.63
N MET A 238 -15.07 3.21 -1.84
CA MET A 238 -14.40 3.85 -2.97
C MET A 238 -15.07 5.17 -3.40
N VAL A 239 -16.41 5.20 -3.44
CA VAL A 239 -17.17 6.39 -3.87
C VAL A 239 -17.14 7.47 -2.79
N ALA A 240 -17.27 7.11 -1.52
CA ALA A 240 -17.13 8.05 -0.41
C ALA A 240 -15.74 8.70 -0.42
N GLU A 241 -14.69 7.90 -0.64
CA GLU A 241 -13.33 8.41 -0.74
C GLU A 241 -13.15 9.34 -1.94
N HIS A 242 -13.72 8.98 -3.10
CA HIS A 242 -13.69 9.84 -4.28
C HIS A 242 -14.32 11.22 -4.01
N TYR A 243 -15.51 11.27 -3.39
CA TYR A 243 -16.14 12.55 -3.07
C TYR A 243 -15.37 13.34 -2.01
N ARG A 244 -14.79 12.66 -1.00
CA ARG A 244 -13.94 13.30 0.01
C ARG A 244 -12.73 13.97 -0.63
N LEU A 245 -12.01 13.24 -1.48
CA LEU A 245 -10.86 13.76 -2.23
C LEU A 245 -11.27 14.89 -3.17
N GLU A 246 -12.44 14.81 -3.80
CA GLU A 246 -12.95 15.89 -4.67
C GLU A 246 -13.27 17.16 -3.87
N GLU A 247 -13.85 17.03 -2.67
CA GLU A 247 -14.09 18.16 -1.77
C GLU A 247 -12.80 18.77 -1.23
N GLU A 248 -11.83 17.94 -0.85
CA GLU A 248 -10.49 18.38 -0.46
C GLU A 248 -9.78 19.08 -1.61
N ALA A 249 -9.78 18.49 -2.81
CA ALA A 249 -9.21 19.12 -3.99
C ALA A 249 -9.91 20.43 -4.34
N LYS A 250 -11.23 20.55 -4.17
CA LYS A 250 -11.98 21.82 -4.34
C LYS A 250 -11.62 22.84 -3.26
N ARG A 251 -11.40 22.41 -2.03
CA ARG A 251 -10.96 23.26 -0.90
C ARG A 251 -9.54 23.77 -1.15
N ASP A 252 -8.64 22.89 -1.59
CA ASP A 252 -7.24 23.18 -1.84
C ASP A 252 -7.05 23.99 -3.12
N ALA A 253 -7.80 23.71 -4.18
CA ALA A 253 -7.83 24.54 -5.40
C ALA A 253 -8.39 25.95 -5.14
N ARG A 254 -9.28 26.10 -4.16
CA ARG A 254 -9.72 27.42 -3.67
C ARG A 254 -8.66 28.12 -2.81
N MET A 255 -7.74 27.38 -2.17
CA MET A 255 -6.66 27.92 -1.34
C MET A 255 -5.33 28.15 -2.10
N ALA A 256 -5.10 27.46 -3.22
CA ALA A 256 -3.85 27.50 -3.96
C ALA A 256 -4.08 27.41 -5.48
N GLU A 257 -3.85 28.51 -6.20
CA GLU A 257 -3.52 28.51 -7.64
C GLU A 257 -2.18 27.76 -7.95
N LYS A 258 -1.74 26.81 -7.12
CA LYS A 258 -0.47 26.10 -7.28
C LYS A 258 -0.59 24.61 -6.95
N LYS A 259 -0.11 23.84 -7.94
CA LYS A 259 0.14 22.38 -8.01
C LYS A 259 -1.10 21.52 -8.31
N LYS A 260 -1.28 21.27 -9.61
CA LYS A 260 -2.00 20.10 -10.12
C LYS A 260 -1.32 18.84 -9.60
N VAL A 261 -2.00 18.09 -8.75
CA VAL A 261 -1.66 16.69 -8.48
C VAL A 261 -2.28 15.88 -9.62
N GLU A 262 -1.44 15.45 -10.57
CA GLU A 262 -1.90 14.57 -11.64
C GLU A 262 -2.08 13.15 -11.09
N TRP A 263 -3.34 12.72 -11.00
CA TRP A 263 -3.75 11.33 -10.89
C TRP A 263 -3.11 10.55 -12.05
N GLY A 264 -1.97 9.88 -11.79
CA GLY A 264 -1.15 9.25 -12.83
C GLY A 264 0.35 9.52 -12.75
N SER A 265 0.84 10.27 -11.75
CA SER A 265 2.29 10.45 -11.58
C SER A 265 2.98 9.11 -11.31
N GLN A 266 3.97 8.78 -12.14
CA GLN A 266 4.80 7.60 -11.97
C GLN A 266 5.57 7.70 -10.65
N ILE A 267 5.38 6.73 -9.75
CA ILE A 267 6.04 6.75 -8.44
C ILE A 267 7.33 5.93 -8.44
N ARG A 268 7.36 4.80 -9.14
CA ARG A 268 8.48 3.87 -9.12
C ARG A 268 8.77 3.30 -10.51
N SER A 269 10.04 3.15 -10.82
CA SER A 269 10.52 2.55 -12.07
C SER A 269 11.28 1.26 -11.78
N TYR A 270 10.85 0.18 -12.42
CA TYR A 270 11.44 -1.15 -12.34
C TYR A 270 12.09 -1.44 -13.70
N VAL A 271 13.42 -1.35 -13.78
CA VAL A 271 14.18 -1.65 -14.99
C VAL A 271 14.84 -3.00 -14.80
N LEU A 272 14.47 -4.00 -15.62
CA LEU A 272 15.02 -5.36 -15.53
C LEU A 272 16.08 -5.64 -16.60
N GLN A 273 16.05 -4.90 -17.72
CA GLN A 273 17.07 -4.92 -18.76
C GLN A 273 17.24 -3.50 -19.37
N PRO A 274 18.46 -3.09 -19.77
CA PRO A 274 19.71 -3.85 -19.86
C PRO A 274 20.49 -3.96 -18.54
N TYR A 275 20.10 -3.19 -17.53
CA TYR A 275 20.58 -3.31 -16.16
C TYR A 275 19.39 -3.54 -15.23
N GLN A 276 19.65 -4.08 -14.04
CA GLN A 276 18.65 -4.34 -13.03
C GLN A 276 18.67 -3.22 -11.98
N MET A 277 17.59 -2.46 -11.91
CA MET A 277 17.43 -1.37 -10.95
C MET A 277 15.96 -1.09 -10.67
N VAL A 278 15.61 -0.96 -9.39
CA VAL A 278 14.34 -0.37 -8.97
C VAL A 278 14.62 0.97 -8.31
N LYS A 279 13.92 2.01 -8.74
CA LYS A 279 14.08 3.38 -8.24
C LYS A 279 12.73 4.00 -7.92
N ASP A 280 12.58 4.54 -6.71
CA ASP A 280 11.47 5.42 -6.36
C ASP A 280 11.81 6.85 -6.79
N LEU A 281 10.93 7.45 -7.59
CA LEU A 281 11.15 8.77 -8.19
C LEU A 281 10.84 9.91 -7.23
N ARG A 282 10.15 9.63 -6.12
CA ARG A 282 9.77 10.64 -5.12
C ARG A 282 10.86 10.80 -4.08
N THR A 283 11.39 9.69 -3.58
CA THR A 283 12.43 9.68 -2.54
C THR A 283 13.85 9.58 -3.10
N GLY A 284 14.00 9.12 -4.34
CA GLY A 284 15.30 8.88 -4.98
C GLY A 284 15.98 7.58 -4.55
N VAL A 285 15.40 6.82 -3.61
CA VAL A 285 15.93 5.52 -3.17
C VAL A 285 15.96 4.54 -4.34
N GLU A 286 17.07 3.84 -4.49
CA GLU A 286 17.26 2.84 -5.53
C GLU A 286 17.98 1.58 -5.01
N THR A 287 17.72 0.44 -5.66
CA THR A 287 18.36 -0.83 -5.39
C THR A 287 18.59 -1.61 -6.68
N SER A 288 19.67 -2.38 -6.71
CA SER A 288 19.94 -3.34 -7.79
C SER A 288 19.27 -4.71 -7.57
N ASP A 289 18.81 -5.02 -6.34
CA ASP A 289 18.12 -6.27 -6.00
C ASP A 289 16.67 -6.29 -6.53
N THR A 290 16.52 -6.33 -7.85
CA THR A 290 15.20 -6.35 -8.51
C THR A 290 14.38 -7.59 -8.15
N ALA A 291 15.03 -8.75 -8.00
CA ALA A 291 14.37 -10.00 -7.64
C ALA A 291 13.82 -9.93 -6.21
N GLY A 292 14.64 -9.50 -5.25
CA GLY A 292 14.20 -9.34 -3.87
C GLY A 292 13.05 -8.33 -3.73
N VAL A 293 13.08 -7.25 -4.51
CA VAL A 293 11.95 -6.29 -4.54
C VAL A 293 10.68 -6.94 -5.06
N LEU A 294 10.74 -7.69 -6.16
CA LEU A 294 9.59 -8.40 -6.70
C LEU A 294 9.11 -9.54 -5.78
N ASP A 295 9.98 -10.08 -4.94
CA ASP A 295 9.66 -11.00 -3.84
C ASP A 295 9.27 -10.26 -2.54
N GLY A 296 8.76 -9.03 -2.66
CA GLY A 296 8.17 -8.27 -1.55
C GLY A 296 9.16 -7.53 -0.64
N LYS A 297 10.44 -7.35 -0.99
CA LYS A 297 11.38 -6.51 -0.19
C LYS A 297 11.18 -5.02 -0.50
N ILE A 298 9.95 -4.53 -0.31
CA ILE A 298 9.59 -3.13 -0.62
C ILE A 298 9.65 -2.19 0.59
N ARG A 299 9.83 -2.75 1.79
CA ARG A 299 9.88 -1.99 3.05
C ARG A 299 10.80 -0.76 3.03
N PRO A 300 12.04 -0.82 2.46
CA PRO A 300 12.91 0.36 2.40
C PRO A 300 12.33 1.54 1.60
N PHE A 301 11.52 1.27 0.56
CA PHE A 301 10.87 2.33 -0.21
C PHE A 301 9.72 2.97 0.56
N ILE A 302 8.96 2.14 1.28
CA ILE A 302 7.85 2.59 2.13
C ILE A 302 8.39 3.50 3.24
N ASP A 303 9.37 3.02 4.00
CA ASP A 303 9.94 3.76 5.12
C ASP A 303 10.54 5.09 4.66
N ALA A 304 11.27 5.10 3.54
CA ALA A 304 11.86 6.32 2.99
C ALA A 304 10.80 7.36 2.59
N TYR A 305 9.67 6.91 2.02
CA TYR A 305 8.58 7.80 1.63
C TYR A 305 7.83 8.37 2.84
N LEU A 306 7.57 7.52 3.84
CA LEU A 306 6.93 7.95 5.08
C LEU A 306 7.80 8.95 5.84
N LEU A 307 9.12 8.72 5.85
CA LEU A 307 10.08 9.66 6.44
C LEU A 307 10.04 11.02 5.74
N SER A 308 10.14 11.06 4.40
CA SER A 308 10.14 12.32 3.65
C SER A 308 8.85 13.12 3.85
N THR A 309 7.70 12.43 3.87
CA THR A 309 6.39 13.07 4.08
C THR A 309 6.24 13.63 5.50
N SER A 310 6.88 13.00 6.50
CA SER A 310 6.88 13.51 7.87
C SER A 310 7.70 14.79 8.05
N GLU A 311 8.68 15.03 7.16
CA GLU A 311 9.52 16.23 7.17
C GLU A 311 8.85 17.42 6.49
N GLU A 312 8.09 17.18 5.42
CA GLU A 312 7.36 18.22 4.67
C GLU A 312 6.18 18.82 5.45
N ASN A 313 5.62 18.09 6.42
CA ASN A 313 4.52 18.55 7.27
C ASN A 313 4.98 19.43 8.47
N LYS A 314 6.22 19.96 8.44
CA LYS A 314 6.76 20.93 9.41
C LYS A 314 6.59 22.37 8.92
#